data_AF-A0A3D5VI08-F1
#
_entry.id   AF-A0A3D5VI08-F1
#
_cell.length_a   1.000
_cell.length_b   1.000
_cell.length_c   1.000
_cell.angle_alpha   90.00
_cell.angle_beta   90.00
_cell.angle_gamma   90.00
#
_symmetry.space_group_name_H-M   'P 1'
#
loop_
_entity.id
_entity.type
_entity.pdbx_description
1 polymer ?
#
loop_
_entity_poly.entity_id
_entity_poly.type
_entity_poly.pdbx_seq_one_letter_code
_entity_poly.pdbx_strand_id
1 'polypeptide(L)' 'MIRLGEMQTLEVVRKSPTGVQLSSRDNPAEEVLLPKSLMSSGLKEADEIEVFVYRDSEGRLTATTQRPKITLDEVAFL' A
#
# COMPACT_ATOMS: atom_id res chain seq x y z
N MET A 1 4.19 4.01 11.30
CA MET A 1 5.32 3.38 10.57
C MET A 1 4.78 2.45 9.50
N ILE A 2 5.46 2.29 8.37
CA ILE A 2 5.04 1.37 7.30
C ILE A 2 5.59 -0.04 7.54
N ARG A 3 4.71 -1.04 7.61
CA ARG A 3 5.07 -2.44 7.88
C ARG A 3 5.04 -3.29 6.62
N LEU A 4 6.13 -3.99 6.33
CA LEU A 4 6.26 -4.88 5.17
C LEU A 4 5.59 -6.23 5.47
N GLY A 5 4.77 -6.73 4.53
CA GLY A 5 4.09 -8.02 4.67
C GLY A 5 2.82 -7.97 5.50
N GLU A 6 2.32 -6.78 5.83
CA GLU A 6 1.11 -6.55 6.62
C GLU A 6 0.04 -5.78 5.83
N MET A 7 -1.22 -6.08 6.11
CA MET A 7 -2.35 -5.22 5.76
C MET A 7 -2.39 -4.05 6.76
N GLN A 8 -2.41 -2.82 6.27
CA GLN A 8 -2.41 -1.62 7.10
C GLN A 8 -3.11 -0.45 6.41
N THR A 9 -3.64 0.46 7.21
CA THR A 9 -4.23 1.70 6.72
C THR A 9 -3.17 2.76 6.55
N LEU A 10 -3.07 3.33 5.35
CA LEU A 10 -2.17 4.43 5.02
C LEU A 10 -2.97 5.61 4.45
N GLU A 11 -2.42 6.82 4.59
CA GLU A 11 -3.04 8.06 4.11
C GLU A 11 -2.47 8.46 2.75
N VAL A 12 -3.32 8.93 1.85
CA VAL A 12 -2.92 9.46 0.54
C VAL A 12 -2.25 10.82 0.72
N VAL A 13 -0.95 10.88 0.47
CA VAL A 13 -0.16 12.11 0.57
C VAL A 13 -0.25 12.94 -0.71
N ARG A 14 -0.06 12.29 -1.87
CA ARG A 14 -0.10 12.98 -3.18
C ARG A 14 -0.40 12.02 -4.32
N LYS A 15 -0.92 12.58 -5.41
CA LYS A 15 -1.12 11.85 -6.67
C LYS A 15 0.04 12.06 -7.64
N SER A 16 0.37 11.02 -8.40
CA SER A 16 1.34 11.07 -9.49
C SER A 16 0.74 10.41 -10.74
N PRO A 17 1.37 10.56 -11.92
CA PRO A 17 0.92 9.87 -13.13
C PRO A 17 0.92 8.34 -13.00
N THR A 18 1.80 7.79 -12.17
CA THR A 18 1.99 6.34 -11.99
C THR A 18 1.09 5.75 -10.89
N GLY A 19 0.54 6.57 -9.99
CA GLY A 19 -0.27 6.08 -8.88
C GLY A 19 -0.49 7.13 -7.79
N VAL A 20 -0.61 6.68 -6.56
CA VAL A 20 -0.69 7.54 -5.37
C VAL A 20 0.39 7.17 -4.37
N GLN A 21 0.97 8.20 -3.77
CA GLN A 21 1.91 8.05 -2.69
C GLN A 21 1.16 7.98 -1.36
N LEU A 22 1.40 6.91 -0.61
CA LEU A 22 0.79 6.64 0.67
C LEU A 22 1.83 6.75 1.77
N SER A 23 1.43 7.26 2.94
CA SER A 23 2.29 7.34 4.12
C SER A 23 1.55 6.98 5.39
N SER A 24 2.31 6.66 6.43
CA SER A 24 1.77 6.43 7.76
C SER A 24 1.81 7.72 8.56
N ARG A 25 0.73 8.01 9.30
CA ARG A 25 0.66 9.21 10.17
C ARG A 25 1.79 9.30 11.19
N ASP A 26 2.28 8.17 11.69
CA ASP A 26 3.36 8.17 12.69
C ASP A 26 4.73 8.51 12.08
N ASN A 27 4.92 8.27 10.78
CA ASN A 27 6.18 8.54 10.10
C ASN A 27 5.93 9.05 8.66
N PRO A 28 5.64 10.35 8.50
CA PRO A 28 5.37 10.95 7.20
C PRO A 28 6.58 10.95 6.24
N ALA A 29 7.79 10.66 6.74
CA ALA A 29 8.98 10.53 5.89
C ALA A 29 9.05 9.20 5.13
N GLU A 30 8.30 8.18 5.57
CA GLU A 30 8.17 6.91 4.87
C GLU A 30 6.99 6.97 3.90
N GLU A 31 7.25 6.69 2.63
CA GLU A 31 6.21 6.68 1.59
C GLU A 31 6.28 5.40 0.76
N VAL A 32 5.12 4.90 0.34
CA VAL A 32 5.00 3.78 -0.60
C VAL A 32 4.11 4.17 -1.77
N LEU A 33 4.33 3.55 -2.93
CA LEU A 33 3.51 3.76 -4.12
C LEU A 33 2.37 2.74 -4.16
N LEU A 34 1.13 3.20 -4.30
CA LEU A 34 0.02 2.38 -4.77
C LEU A 34 -0.16 2.63 -6.28
N PRO A 35 0.10 1.64 -7.15
CA PRO A 35 -0.03 1.78 -8.59
C PRO A 35 -1.45 2.16 -9.02
N LYS A 36 -1.55 3.01 -10.05
CA LYS A 36 -2.84 3.49 -10.57
C LYS A 36 -3.80 2.38 -11.00
N SER A 37 -3.26 1.26 -11.50
CA SER A 37 -4.06 0.10 -11.92
C SER A 37 -4.79 -0.60 -10.77
N LEU A 38 -4.36 -0.37 -9.52
CA LEU A 38 -4.89 -1.02 -8.31
C LEU A 38 -5.76 -0.06 -7.48
N MET A 39 -5.97 1.16 -7.95
CA MET A 39 -6.77 2.16 -7.24
C MET A 39 -8.27 1.91 -7.44
N SER A 40 -9.05 2.04 -6.37
CA SER A 40 -10.49 2.28 -6.47
C SER A 40 -10.74 3.68 -7.03
N SER A 41 -11.74 3.81 -7.89
CA SER A 41 -12.11 5.11 -8.47
C SER A 41 -12.43 6.12 -7.37
N GLY A 42 -11.82 7.32 -7.45
CA GLY A 42 -12.19 8.44 -6.59
C GLY A 42 -11.35 8.71 -5.36
N LEU A 43 -10.23 7.98 -5.12
CA LEU A 43 -9.27 8.31 -4.05
C LEU A 43 -8.81 9.77 -4.14
N LYS A 44 -8.87 10.52 -3.04
CA LYS A 44 -8.41 11.91 -2.90
C LYS A 44 -7.23 11.98 -1.94
N GLU A 45 -6.54 13.13 -1.95
CA GLU A 45 -5.53 13.42 -0.93
C GLU A 45 -6.19 13.49 0.45
N ALA A 46 -5.47 13.07 1.49
CA ALA A 46 -5.95 12.87 2.86
C ALA A 46 -6.97 11.74 3.08
N ASP A 47 -7.37 11.01 2.03
CA ASP A 47 -8.15 9.78 2.21
C ASP A 47 -7.27 8.69 2.84
N GLU A 48 -7.88 7.85 3.67
CA GLU A 48 -7.26 6.65 4.21
C GLU A 48 -7.65 5.43 3.38
N ILE A 49 -6.69 4.54 3.13
CA ILE A 49 -6.92 3.30 2.40
C ILE A 49 -6.17 2.14 3.06
N GLU A 50 -6.87 1.01 3.18
CA GLU A 50 -6.28 -0.24 3.63
C GLU A 50 -5.52 -0.91 2.47
N VAL A 51 -4.23 -1.16 2.66
CA VAL A 51 -3.34 -1.74 1.64
C VAL A 51 -2.41 -2.78 2.24
N PHE A 52 -2.04 -3.76 1.43
CA PHE A 52 -0.93 -4.66 1.70
C PHE A 52 0.36 -4.03 1.19
N VAL A 53 1.40 -3.97 2.03
CA VAL A 53 2.71 -3.48 1.61
C VAL A 53 3.67 -4.63 1.36
N TYR A 54 4.31 -4.62 0.19
CA TYR A 54 5.21 -5.68 -0.27
C TYR A 54 6.40 -5.11 -1.06
N ARG A 55 7.36 -5.96 -1.40
CA ARG A 55 8.42 -5.62 -2.36
C ARG A 55 8.05 -6.16 -3.74
N ASP A 56 8.08 -5.30 -4.75
CA ASP A 56 7.88 -5.73 -6.13
C ASP A 56 9.08 -6.55 -6.66
N SER A 57 9.01 -6.98 -7.92
CA SER A 57 10.08 -7.76 -8.56
C SER A 57 11.41 -7.02 -8.69
N GLU A 58 11.41 -5.69 -8.54
CA GLU A 58 12.61 -4.84 -8.58
C GLU A 58 13.10 -4.48 -7.17
N GLY A 59 12.49 -5.05 -6.13
CA GLY A 59 12.84 -4.83 -4.73
C GLY A 59 12.33 -3.51 -4.15
N ARG A 60 11.46 -2.79 -4.87
CA ARG A 60 10.88 -1.51 -4.41
C ARG A 60 9.74 -1.75 -3.45
N LEU A 61 9.66 -0.94 -2.40
CA LEU A 61 8.54 -0.96 -1.46
C LEU A 61 7.29 -0.37 -2.13
N THR A 62 6.22 -1.17 -2.20
CA THR A 62 5.01 -0.84 -2.94
C THR A 62 3.77 -1.33 -2.18
N ALA A 63 2.61 -0.77 -2.50
CA ALA A 63 1.33 -1.11 -1.89
C ALA A 63 0.35 -1.68 -2.91
N THR A 64 -0.56 -2.55 -2.46
CA THR A 64 -1.69 -3.06 -3.25
C THR A 64 -2.97 -3.07 -2.40
N THR A 65 -4.10 -2.81 -3.04
CA THR A 65 -5.44 -2.98 -2.44
C THR A 65 -5.94 -4.41 -2.52
N GLN A 66 -5.24 -5.28 -3.27
CA GLN A 66 -5.56 -6.69 -3.33
C GLN A 66 -5.25 -7.33 -1.99
N ARG A 67 -6.26 -7.94 -1.39
CA ARG A 67 -6.09 -8.72 -0.17
C ARG A 67 -5.30 -9.98 -0.51
N PRO A 68 -4.15 -10.21 0.15
CA PRO A 68 -3.39 -11.43 -0.07
C PRO A 68 -4.21 -12.63 0.42
N LYS A 69 -4.04 -13.78 -0.22
CA LYS A 69 -4.72 -15.04 0.18
C LYS A 69 -4.13 -15.66 1.45
N ILE A 70 -2.96 -15.18 1.86
CA ILE A 70 -2.17 -15.67 3.00
C ILE A 70 -1.27 -14.52 3.47
N THR A 71 -1.13 -14.33 4.77
CA THR A 71 -0.17 -13.37 5.34
C THR A 71 0.96 -14.05 6.09
N LEU A 72 1.92 -13.26 6.60
CA LEU A 72 3.03 -13.77 7.40
C LEU A 72 2.50 -14.66 8.55
N ASP A 73 3.19 -15.76 8.80
CA ASP A 73 2.85 -16.77 9.83
C ASP A 73 1.55 -17.56 9.61
N GLU A 74 0.94 -17.46 8.42
CA GLU A 74 -0.22 -18.28 8.05
C GLU A 74 0.14 -19.42 7.07
N VAL A 75 -0.74 -20.42 6.98
CA VAL A 75 -0.68 -21.53 6.01
C VAL A 75 -2.00 -21.58 5.24
N ALA A 76 -1.94 -21.64 3.91
CA ALA A 76 -3.11 -21.75 3.03
C ALA A 76 -2.93 -22.86 1.99
N PHE A 77 -4.04 -23.47 1.56
CA PHE A 77 -4.10 -24.42 0.45
C PHE A 77 -4.79 -23.74 -0.75
N LEU A 78 -4.16 -23.80 -1.94
CA LEU A 78 -4.51 -23.01 -3.13
C LEU A 78 -5.04 -23.87 -4.28
#